data_AF-A0A409YJW2-F1
#
_entry.id   AF-A0A409YJW2-F1
#
_cell.length_a   1.000
_cell.length_b   1.000
_cell.length_c   1.000
_cell.angle_alpha   90.00
_cell.angle_beta   90.00
_cell.angle_gamma   90.00
#
_symmetry.space_group_name_H-M   'P 1'
#
loop_
_entity.id
_entity.type
_entity.pdbx_description
1 polymer ?
#
loop_
_entity_poly.entity_id
_entity_poly.type
_entity_poly.pdbx_seq_one_letter_code
_entity_poly.pdbx_strand_id
1 'polypeptide(L)'
;MPQITHLHLSAGKDGNQIPFSTCGRILLSCPSLKLIALYDNILSRHSEVADQRVTHTNLESIFILGNMLKVSQFLVYVNAPNLHELVMSPVVGGDFRKLADLPLSACQNKFRSLTKLTLGPAHSISLTWLHKASDYFPNVETLIFSNLYPIQFTQQFTCRPQLFPNMKHLGLTGVRQAFVPIVLDLAEMRKEQFEGAATRLEKLSIDSGSYERLRGSVEQNKERLKRLGLDVVRADLWEEQRLQAMYTKNKYLFGGETDVETDVDTADN
;
A
#
# COMPACT_ATOMS: atom_id res chain seq x y z
N MET A 1 7.46 33.57 5.91
CA MET A 1 8.41 32.48 5.63
C MET A 1 7.68 31.42 4.81
N PRO A 2 8.33 30.79 3.81
CA PRO A 2 7.70 29.71 3.05
C PRO A 2 7.33 28.56 3.99
N GLN A 3 6.09 28.08 3.90
CA GLN A 3 5.63 26.96 4.70
C GLN A 3 6.02 25.66 4.03
N ILE A 4 6.70 24.78 4.76
CA ILE A 4 7.04 23.44 4.27
C ILE A 4 5.76 22.60 4.24
N THR A 5 5.34 22.21 3.04
CA THR A 5 4.15 21.37 2.82
C THR A 5 4.50 19.93 2.45
N HIS A 6 5.72 19.69 1.97
CA HIS A 6 6.24 18.39 1.57
C HIS A 6 7.63 18.18 2.19
N LEU A 7 7.84 17.05 2.83
CA LEU A 7 9.10 16.71 3.49
C LEU A 7 9.56 15.32 3.06
N HIS A 8 10.79 15.25 2.56
CA HIS A 8 11.42 14.02 2.09
C HIS A 8 12.64 13.76 2.97
N LEU A 9 12.67 12.61 3.66
CA LEU A 9 13.73 12.22 4.57
C LEU A 9 14.35 10.92 4.11
N SER A 10 15.64 10.97 3.75
CA SER A 10 16.42 9.81 3.31
C SER A 10 17.64 9.64 4.21
N ALA A 11 18.08 8.40 4.39
CA ALA A 11 19.42 8.16 4.93
C ALA A 11 20.44 8.81 3.96
N GLY A 12 21.35 9.60 4.51
CA GLY A 12 22.46 10.15 3.73
C GLY A 12 23.41 9.03 3.26
N LYS A 13 24.42 9.37 2.46
CA LYS A 13 25.42 8.41 1.96
C LYS A 13 26.10 7.60 3.07
N ASP A 14 26.21 8.18 4.27
CA ASP A 14 26.84 7.55 5.43
C ASP A 14 25.89 6.62 6.19
N GLY A 15 24.65 6.42 5.70
CA GLY A 15 23.64 5.60 6.38
C GLY A 15 23.13 6.22 7.68
N ASN A 16 23.37 7.52 7.89
CA ASN A 16 23.01 8.21 9.13
C ASN A 16 21.49 8.21 9.32
N GLN A 17 21.07 7.58 10.42
CA GLN A 17 19.69 7.51 10.85
C GLN A 17 19.38 8.65 11.83
N ILE A 18 18.15 9.14 11.82
CA ILE A 18 17.67 10.10 12.82
C ILE A 18 16.87 9.41 13.93
N PRO A 19 17.01 9.84 15.18
CA PRO A 19 16.12 9.40 16.26
C PRO A 19 14.66 9.76 16.01
N PHE A 20 13.75 8.93 16.53
CA PHE A 20 12.31 9.21 16.52
C PHE A 20 11.97 10.58 17.13
N SER A 21 12.63 10.95 18.24
CA SER A 21 12.45 12.25 18.88
C SER A 21 12.85 13.42 17.96
N THR A 22 13.87 13.24 17.12
CA THR A 22 14.25 14.23 16.10
C THR A 22 13.21 14.29 14.98
N CYS A 23 12.72 13.15 14.50
CA CYS A 23 11.63 13.09 13.53
C CYS A 23 10.37 13.81 14.06
N GLY A 24 9.99 13.58 15.32
CA GLY A 24 8.87 14.25 15.97
C GLY A 24 9.04 15.76 16.07
N ARG A 25 10.24 16.23 16.47
CA ARG A 25 10.54 17.67 16.49
C ARG A 25 10.42 18.31 15.10
N ILE A 26 10.88 17.61 14.06
CA ILE A 26 10.74 18.07 12.67
C ILE A 26 9.26 18.19 12.30
N LEU A 27 8.46 17.16 12.57
CA LEU A 27 7.02 17.17 12.30
C LEU A 27 6.32 18.33 13.02
N LEU A 28 6.60 18.55 14.30
CA LEU A 28 6.01 19.65 15.08
C LEU A 28 6.46 21.04 14.60
N SER A 29 7.66 21.14 14.01
CA SER A 29 8.19 22.40 13.46
C SER A 29 7.61 22.73 12.08
N CYS A 30 6.92 21.79 11.44
CA CYS A 30 6.34 21.92 10.10
C CYS A 30 4.80 21.81 10.15
N PRO A 31 4.08 22.73 10.82
CA PRO A 31 2.64 22.56 11.08
C PRO A 31 1.79 22.49 9.82
N SER A 32 2.24 23.02 8.68
CA SER A 32 1.53 22.98 7.38
C SER A 32 1.89 21.75 6.54
N LEU A 33 2.62 20.78 7.08
CA LEU A 33 3.08 19.61 6.35
C LEU A 33 1.90 18.73 5.92
N LYS A 34 1.74 18.55 4.61
CA LYS A 34 0.72 17.69 3.99
C LYS A 34 1.26 16.32 3.63
N LEU A 35 2.52 16.23 3.21
CA LEU A 35 3.15 14.98 2.79
C LEU A 35 4.48 14.77 3.51
N ILE A 36 4.67 13.57 4.06
CA ILE A 36 6.00 13.08 4.46
C ILE A 36 6.36 11.83 3.67
N ALA A 37 7.55 11.83 3.08
CA ALA A 37 8.15 10.67 2.45
C ALA A 37 9.40 10.25 3.22
N LEU A 38 9.43 9.01 3.67
CA LEU A 38 10.55 8.37 4.35
C LEU A 38 11.19 7.37 3.39
N TYR A 39 12.50 7.51 3.19
CA TYR A 39 13.27 6.65 2.31
C TYR A 39 14.25 5.81 3.13
N ASP A 40 14.29 4.52 2.81
CA ASP A 40 15.16 3.54 3.43
C ASP A 40 15.03 3.51 4.95
N ASN A 41 16.05 2.99 5.63
CA ASN A 41 16.08 2.87 7.08
C ASN A 41 16.48 4.19 7.75
N ILE A 42 15.79 5.30 7.46
CA ILE A 42 16.11 6.64 7.99
C ILE A 42 15.89 6.78 9.51
N LEU A 43 15.06 5.95 10.13
CA LEU A 43 14.79 6.05 11.58
C LEU A 43 15.65 5.09 12.40
N SER A 44 16.27 5.61 13.47
CA SER A 44 17.12 4.83 14.36
C SER A 44 16.34 4.04 15.42
N ARG A 45 17.04 3.19 16.19
CA ARG A 45 16.41 2.34 17.21
C ARG A 45 15.71 3.16 18.30
N HIS A 46 14.59 2.60 18.74
CA HIS A 46 13.59 3.23 19.59
C HIS A 46 13.73 2.75 21.04
N SER A 47 14.85 3.04 21.71
CA SER A 47 15.04 2.64 23.11
C SER A 47 14.27 3.52 24.12
N GLU A 48 13.78 4.71 23.74
CA GLU A 48 13.35 5.72 24.73
C GLU A 48 11.99 6.40 24.48
N VAL A 49 11.23 6.04 23.42
CA VAL A 49 10.13 6.90 22.93
C VAL A 49 8.75 6.24 23.00
N ALA A 50 8.57 5.14 23.75
CA ALA A 50 7.32 4.35 23.73
C ALA A 50 6.06 5.15 24.13
N ASP A 51 6.26 6.25 24.85
CA ASP A 51 5.17 7.08 25.39
C ASP A 51 4.97 8.41 24.66
N GLN A 52 5.90 8.84 23.80
CA GLN A 52 5.74 10.09 23.06
C GLN A 52 5.05 9.79 21.73
N ARG A 53 3.83 10.31 21.55
CA ARG A 53 3.11 10.29 20.27
C ARG A 53 3.09 11.68 19.68
N VAL A 54 3.30 11.78 18.38
CA VAL A 54 3.21 13.06 17.67
C VAL A 54 1.90 13.09 16.89
N THR A 55 1.06 14.06 17.21
CA THR A 55 -0.17 14.31 16.44
C THR A 55 0.09 15.39 15.40
N HIS A 56 -0.18 15.07 14.13
CA HIS A 56 -0.06 16.01 13.03
C HIS A 56 -1.36 16.02 12.21
N THR A 57 -2.20 17.04 12.44
CA THR A 57 -3.55 17.11 11.87
C THR A 57 -3.59 17.55 10.41
N ASN A 58 -2.55 18.19 9.89
CA ASN A 58 -2.52 18.62 8.48
C ASN A 58 -1.87 17.59 7.54
N LEU A 59 -1.40 16.46 8.09
CA LEU A 59 -0.74 15.42 7.30
C LEU A 59 -1.80 14.61 6.55
N GLU A 60 -1.75 14.69 5.22
CA GLU A 60 -2.69 14.07 4.27
C GLU A 60 -2.09 12.80 3.63
N SER A 61 -0.76 12.74 3.49
CA SER A 61 -0.06 11.62 2.84
C SER A 61 1.21 11.19 3.60
N ILE A 62 1.39 9.87 3.74
CA ILE A 62 2.62 9.25 4.27
C ILE A 62 3.13 8.26 3.23
N PHE A 63 4.40 8.43 2.84
CA PHE A 63 5.09 7.58 1.89
C PHE A 63 6.27 6.93 2.61
N ILE A 64 6.34 5.60 2.59
CA ILE A 64 7.41 4.80 3.19
C ILE A 64 7.97 3.94 2.08
N LEU A 65 9.17 4.31 1.62
CA LEU A 65 9.76 3.79 0.39
C LEU A 65 11.15 3.24 0.68
N GLY A 66 11.48 2.07 0.13
CA GLY A 66 12.74 1.39 0.45
C GLY A 66 12.71 0.66 1.79
N ASN A 67 13.80 -0.05 2.11
CA ASN A 67 13.82 -1.04 3.19
C ASN A 67 13.88 -0.41 4.59
N MET A 68 12.74 0.08 5.08
CA MET A 68 12.62 0.70 6.39
C MET A 68 12.32 -0.34 7.48
N LEU A 69 13.25 -0.58 8.41
CA LEU A 69 13.08 -1.62 9.45
C LEU A 69 12.21 -1.19 10.64
N LYS A 70 11.56 -0.02 10.55
CA LYS A 70 10.89 0.67 11.65
C LYS A 70 9.50 1.20 11.29
N VAL A 71 8.90 0.69 10.21
CA VAL A 71 7.54 1.08 9.77
C VAL A 71 6.54 0.94 10.91
N SER A 72 6.52 -0.23 11.56
CA SER A 72 5.54 -0.49 12.63
C SER A 72 5.66 0.48 13.80
N GLN A 73 6.88 0.85 14.20
CA GLN A 73 7.14 1.84 15.25
C GLN A 73 6.71 3.23 14.81
N PHE A 74 6.99 3.60 13.56
CA PHE A 74 6.56 4.88 13.00
C PHE A 74 5.04 5.03 12.94
N LEU A 75 4.34 3.99 12.51
CA LEU A 75 2.88 3.99 12.49
C LEU A 75 2.28 4.05 13.92
N VAL A 76 2.97 3.53 14.94
CA VAL A 76 2.58 3.70 16.35
C VAL A 76 2.89 5.12 16.87
N TYR A 77 4.02 5.69 16.45
CA TYR A 77 4.52 6.99 16.89
C TYR A 77 3.67 8.17 16.37
N VAL A 78 3.29 8.13 15.10
CA VAL A 78 2.54 9.21 14.45
C VAL A 78 1.03 9.00 14.58
N ASN A 79 0.31 10.06 14.94
CA ASN A 79 -1.14 10.17 14.89
C ASN A 79 -1.53 11.21 13.82
N ALA A 80 -2.18 10.77 12.76
CA ALA A 80 -2.51 11.59 11.60
C ALA A 80 -3.98 11.39 11.21
N PRO A 81 -4.92 11.99 11.96
CA PRO A 81 -6.35 11.70 11.81
C PRO A 81 -6.93 12.13 10.46
N ASN A 82 -6.24 13.01 9.73
CA ASN A 82 -6.61 13.48 8.40
C ASN A 82 -5.75 12.85 7.30
N LEU A 83 -4.98 11.80 7.62
CA LEU A 83 -4.24 11.03 6.62
C LEU A 83 -5.24 10.39 5.65
N HIS A 84 -5.10 10.69 4.37
CA HIS A 84 -5.93 10.15 3.28
C HIS A 84 -5.21 9.08 2.46
N GLU A 85 -3.88 9.14 2.40
CA GLU A 85 -3.05 8.24 1.60
C GLU A 85 -1.87 7.70 2.40
N LEU A 86 -1.71 6.37 2.38
CA LEU A 86 -0.56 5.66 2.92
C LEU A 86 0.06 4.79 1.82
N VAL A 87 1.34 5.02 1.54
CA VAL A 87 2.13 4.23 0.59
C VAL A 87 3.24 3.53 1.36
N MET A 88 3.34 2.21 1.22
CA MET A 88 4.43 1.41 1.79
C MET A 88 4.97 0.45 0.72
N SER A 89 6.24 0.58 0.35
CA SER A 89 6.89 -0.29 -0.64
C SER A 89 8.42 -0.30 -0.45
N PRO A 90 9.05 -1.43 -0.08
CA PRO A 90 8.44 -2.74 0.10
C PRO A 90 7.75 -2.89 1.47
N VAL A 91 6.89 -3.91 1.59
CA VAL A 91 6.16 -4.29 2.82
C VAL A 91 6.52 -5.72 3.21
N VAL A 92 6.86 -5.90 4.47
CA VAL A 92 7.12 -7.19 5.12
C VAL A 92 6.20 -7.40 6.33
N GLY A 93 6.07 -8.65 6.80
CA GLY A 93 5.20 -8.97 7.94
C GLY A 93 5.52 -8.20 9.23
N GLY A 94 6.77 -7.76 9.39
CA GLY A 94 7.21 -6.95 10.53
C GLY A 94 6.59 -5.55 10.59
N ASP A 95 6.10 -5.01 9.47
CA ASP A 95 5.67 -3.61 9.35
C ASP A 95 4.37 -3.30 10.09
N PHE A 96 3.61 -4.33 10.43
CA PHE A 96 2.37 -4.22 11.20
C PHE A 96 2.49 -4.76 12.63
N ARG A 97 3.67 -5.26 13.02
CA ARG A 97 3.84 -6.00 14.29
C ARG A 97 3.52 -5.14 15.50
N LYS A 98 4.03 -3.90 15.56
CA LYS A 98 3.82 -2.99 16.69
C LYS A 98 2.43 -2.37 16.76
N LEU A 99 1.67 -2.38 15.67
CA LEU A 99 0.27 -1.94 15.73
C LEU A 99 -0.61 -2.92 16.52
N ALA A 100 -0.20 -4.18 16.65
CA ALA A 100 -0.91 -5.17 17.47
C ALA A 100 -0.77 -4.90 18.98
N ASP A 101 0.22 -4.08 19.39
CA ASP A 101 0.41 -3.69 20.79
C ASP A 101 -0.60 -2.59 21.20
N LEU A 102 -1.37 -2.03 20.26
CA LEU A 102 -2.38 -1.01 20.50
C LEU A 102 -3.80 -1.60 20.46
N PRO A 103 -4.76 -1.05 21.22
CA PRO A 103 -6.17 -1.36 21.02
C PRO A 103 -6.59 -1.06 19.59
N LEU A 104 -7.37 -1.95 18.96
CA LEU A 104 -7.78 -1.82 17.56
C LEU A 104 -8.49 -0.48 17.28
N SER A 105 -9.37 -0.06 18.18
CA SER A 105 -10.07 1.23 18.09
C SER A 105 -9.10 2.41 18.11
N ALA A 106 -8.00 2.32 18.86
CA ALA A 106 -6.97 3.35 18.88
C ALA A 106 -6.24 3.42 17.53
N CYS A 107 -5.88 2.27 16.93
CA CYS A 107 -5.29 2.24 15.58
C CYS A 107 -6.22 2.85 14.53
N GLN A 108 -7.50 2.45 14.52
CA GLN A 108 -8.48 2.94 13.57
C GLN A 108 -8.72 4.45 13.69
N ASN A 109 -8.77 4.97 14.93
CA ASN A 109 -8.95 6.41 15.15
C ASN A 109 -7.77 7.25 14.67
N LYS A 110 -6.55 6.71 14.69
CA LYS A 110 -5.35 7.44 14.27
C LYS A 110 -5.30 7.74 12.78
N PHE A 111 -5.92 6.88 11.97
CA PHE A 111 -5.92 6.96 10.51
C PHE A 111 -7.34 6.90 9.97
N ARG A 112 -8.30 7.46 10.71
CA ARG A 112 -9.75 7.35 10.41
C ARG A 112 -10.13 7.85 9.02
N SER A 113 -9.37 8.79 8.46
CA SER A 113 -9.62 9.39 7.14
C SER A 113 -8.88 8.67 6.00
N LEU A 114 -8.17 7.58 6.29
CA LEU A 114 -7.35 6.86 5.32
C LEU A 114 -8.25 6.08 4.37
N THR A 115 -8.30 6.52 3.12
CA THR A 115 -9.11 5.92 2.05
C THR A 115 -8.26 5.29 0.95
N LYS A 116 -6.99 5.66 0.81
CA LYS A 116 -6.08 5.13 -0.21
C LYS A 116 -4.86 4.46 0.42
N LEU A 117 -4.68 3.17 0.12
CA LEU A 117 -3.57 2.36 0.61
C LEU A 117 -2.81 1.74 -0.56
N THR A 118 -1.51 1.99 -0.65
CA THR A 118 -0.61 1.32 -1.59
C THR A 118 0.35 0.41 -0.84
N LEU A 119 0.39 -0.85 -1.25
CA LEU A 119 1.28 -1.86 -0.69
C LEU A 119 2.18 -2.43 -1.80
N GLY A 120 3.47 -2.50 -1.54
CA GLY A 120 4.42 -3.26 -2.34
C GLY A 120 4.96 -4.45 -1.58
N PRO A 121 4.30 -5.62 -1.58
CA PRO A 121 4.78 -6.77 -0.82
C PRO A 121 6.21 -7.16 -1.24
N ALA A 122 7.17 -7.23 -0.32
CA ALA A 122 8.56 -7.58 -0.66
C ALA A 122 8.70 -9.00 -1.24
N HIS A 123 7.90 -9.92 -0.69
CA HIS A 123 7.89 -11.33 -1.02
C HIS A 123 6.47 -11.89 -0.85
N SER A 124 6.21 -13.07 -1.41
CA SER A 124 4.87 -13.68 -1.42
C SER A 124 4.25 -13.83 -0.03
N ILE A 125 5.05 -14.18 0.98
CA ILE A 125 4.58 -14.36 2.37
C ILE A 125 4.17 -13.03 3.04
N SER A 126 4.53 -11.86 2.49
CA SER A 126 4.08 -10.56 3.01
C SER A 126 2.57 -10.39 2.89
N LEU A 127 1.97 -10.96 1.85
CA LEU A 127 0.51 -10.90 1.66
C LEU A 127 -0.27 -11.67 2.72
N THR A 128 0.34 -12.61 3.44
CA THR A 128 -0.34 -13.33 4.54
C THR A 128 -0.77 -12.40 5.69
N TRP A 129 -0.15 -11.23 5.80
CA TRP A 129 -0.44 -10.20 6.81
C TRP A 129 -1.47 -9.17 6.37
N LEU A 130 -2.03 -9.30 5.17
CA LEU A 130 -2.97 -8.33 4.60
C LEU A 130 -4.22 -8.14 5.47
N HIS A 131 -4.65 -9.18 6.18
CA HIS A 131 -5.72 -9.10 7.16
C HIS A 131 -5.46 -8.08 8.27
N LYS A 132 -4.22 -7.97 8.76
CA LYS A 132 -3.88 -6.97 9.76
C LYS A 132 -4.02 -5.55 9.20
N ALA A 133 -3.55 -5.33 7.98
CA ALA A 133 -3.72 -4.05 7.32
C ALA A 133 -5.20 -3.70 7.14
N SER A 134 -6.03 -4.68 6.78
CA SER A 134 -7.49 -4.51 6.71
C SER A 134 -8.11 -4.15 8.06
N ASP A 135 -7.68 -4.78 9.16
CA ASP A 135 -8.20 -4.49 10.50
C ASP A 135 -7.86 -3.07 10.95
N TYR A 136 -6.61 -2.64 10.71
CA TYR A 136 -6.13 -1.32 11.12
C TYR A 136 -6.63 -0.18 10.22
N PHE A 137 -6.93 -0.47 8.95
CA PHE A 137 -7.34 0.52 7.95
C PHE A 137 -8.68 0.12 7.29
N PRO A 138 -9.78 0.04 8.06
CA PRO A 138 -11.05 -0.48 7.57
C PRO A 138 -11.71 0.44 6.54
N ASN A 139 -11.36 1.73 6.54
CA ASN A 139 -11.97 2.76 5.67
C ASN A 139 -11.30 2.87 4.29
N VAL A 140 -10.35 1.98 3.97
CA VAL A 140 -9.69 1.97 2.67
C VAL A 140 -10.70 1.67 1.56
N GLU A 141 -10.85 2.63 0.65
CA GLU A 141 -11.69 2.57 -0.54
C GLU A 141 -10.89 2.17 -1.79
N THR A 142 -9.62 2.60 -1.86
CA THR A 142 -8.69 2.32 -2.96
C THR A 142 -7.49 1.56 -2.44
N LEU A 143 -7.32 0.32 -2.88
CA LEU A 143 -6.17 -0.53 -2.58
C LEU A 143 -5.31 -0.68 -3.83
N ILE A 144 -4.01 -0.39 -3.73
CA ILE A 144 -3.08 -0.49 -4.85
C ILE A 144 -1.96 -1.46 -4.50
N PHE A 145 -1.64 -2.37 -5.41
CA PHE A 145 -0.49 -3.26 -5.31
C PHE A 145 0.58 -2.85 -6.33
N SER A 146 1.76 -2.42 -5.86
CA SER A 146 2.88 -2.06 -6.75
C SER A 146 3.55 -3.29 -7.38
N ASN A 147 3.38 -4.44 -6.74
CA ASN A 147 3.73 -5.77 -7.23
C ASN A 147 2.80 -6.77 -6.56
N LEU A 148 2.59 -7.92 -7.19
CA LEU A 148 1.57 -8.86 -6.76
C LEU A 148 2.01 -10.31 -6.91
N TYR A 149 1.64 -11.14 -5.93
CA TYR A 149 1.80 -12.58 -5.96
C TYR A 149 0.42 -13.24 -6.12
N PRO A 150 0.05 -13.71 -7.32
CA PRO A 150 -1.33 -14.13 -7.63
C PRO A 150 -1.86 -15.23 -6.70
N ILE A 151 -1.05 -16.24 -6.39
CA ILE A 151 -1.46 -17.38 -5.54
C ILE A 151 -1.88 -16.87 -4.15
N GLN A 152 -1.04 -16.05 -3.51
CA GLN A 152 -1.28 -15.54 -2.18
C GLN A 152 -2.38 -14.48 -2.18
N PHE A 153 -2.49 -13.66 -3.23
CA PHE A 153 -3.62 -12.76 -3.39
C PHE A 153 -4.94 -13.53 -3.42
N THR A 154 -5.04 -14.55 -4.29
CA THR A 154 -6.23 -15.40 -4.38
C THR A 154 -6.54 -16.01 -3.02
N GLN A 155 -5.58 -16.66 -2.37
CA GLN A 155 -5.79 -17.26 -1.04
C GLN A 155 -6.30 -16.28 0.01
N GLN A 156 -5.82 -15.03 0.03
CA GLN A 156 -6.31 -14.05 1.00
C GLN A 156 -7.73 -13.58 0.66
N PHE A 157 -7.98 -13.22 -0.59
CA PHE A 157 -9.25 -12.60 -0.98
C PHE A 157 -10.39 -13.59 -1.23
N THR A 158 -10.11 -14.87 -1.54
CA THR A 158 -11.14 -15.92 -1.63
C THR A 158 -11.48 -16.50 -0.27
N CYS A 159 -10.49 -16.72 0.61
CA CYS A 159 -10.75 -17.22 1.96
C CYS A 159 -11.29 -16.14 2.91
N ARG A 160 -11.04 -14.86 2.62
CA ARG A 160 -11.47 -13.71 3.44
C ARG A 160 -11.99 -12.58 2.54
N PRO A 161 -13.17 -12.71 1.93
CA PRO A 161 -13.70 -11.69 1.03
C PRO A 161 -13.97 -10.34 1.72
N GLN A 162 -14.13 -10.36 3.03
CA GLN A 162 -14.32 -9.19 3.90
C GLN A 162 -13.05 -8.34 4.11
N LEU A 163 -11.89 -8.75 3.57
CA LEU A 163 -10.68 -7.93 3.59
C LEU A 163 -10.94 -6.61 2.89
N PHE A 164 -10.65 -5.49 3.56
CA PHE A 164 -10.95 -4.13 3.15
C PHE A 164 -12.43 -3.98 2.76
N PRO A 165 -13.34 -3.95 3.77
CA PRO A 165 -14.77 -4.00 3.54
C PRO A 165 -15.28 -2.80 2.74
N ASN A 166 -14.59 -1.66 2.76
CA ASN A 166 -14.98 -0.46 2.01
C ASN A 166 -14.29 -0.33 0.64
N MET A 167 -13.45 -1.30 0.25
CA MET A 167 -12.68 -1.22 -0.99
C MET A 167 -13.62 -1.29 -2.21
N LYS A 168 -13.65 -0.22 -3.00
CA LYS A 168 -14.38 -0.14 -4.28
C LYS A 168 -13.46 -0.06 -5.48
N HIS A 169 -12.17 0.24 -5.26
CA HIS A 169 -11.18 0.39 -6.32
C HIS A 169 -9.92 -0.43 -6.02
N LEU A 170 -9.57 -1.33 -6.95
CA LEU A 170 -8.33 -2.10 -6.92
C LEU A 170 -7.38 -1.62 -8.02
N GLY A 171 -6.17 -1.21 -7.64
CA GLY A 171 -5.09 -0.83 -8.55
C GLY A 171 -4.00 -1.90 -8.58
N LEU A 172 -3.54 -2.29 -9.76
CA LEU A 172 -2.60 -3.39 -9.93
C LEU A 172 -1.48 -3.01 -10.90
N THR A 173 -0.26 -3.42 -10.55
CA THR A 173 0.92 -3.28 -11.39
C THR A 173 1.59 -4.62 -11.64
N GLY A 174 2.06 -4.86 -12.87
CA GLY A 174 2.87 -6.02 -13.24
C GLY A 174 2.09 -7.34 -13.35
N VAL A 175 0.76 -7.28 -13.52
CA VAL A 175 -0.11 -8.46 -13.61
C VAL A 175 -0.10 -9.11 -15.00
N ARG A 176 -0.38 -10.42 -15.05
CA ARG A 176 -0.46 -11.27 -16.26
C ARG A 176 -1.88 -11.82 -16.46
N GLN A 177 -2.13 -12.46 -17.61
CA GLN A 177 -3.45 -12.94 -18.07
C GLN A 177 -4.22 -13.78 -17.05
N ALA A 178 -3.52 -14.64 -16.31
CA ALA A 178 -4.09 -15.47 -15.26
C ALA A 178 -4.77 -14.67 -14.13
N PHE A 179 -4.54 -13.35 -14.04
CA PHE A 179 -5.10 -12.51 -12.99
C PHE A 179 -6.53 -12.03 -13.27
N VAL A 180 -6.97 -11.98 -14.53
CA VAL A 180 -8.32 -11.51 -14.88
C VAL A 180 -9.41 -12.38 -14.25
N PRO A 181 -9.36 -13.73 -14.35
CA PRO A 181 -10.33 -14.59 -13.66
C PRO A 181 -10.37 -14.36 -12.15
N ILE A 182 -9.21 -14.21 -11.51
CA ILE A 182 -9.10 -14.00 -10.05
C ILE A 182 -9.87 -12.74 -9.61
N VAL A 183 -9.75 -11.63 -10.35
CA VAL A 183 -10.47 -10.39 -10.03
C VAL A 183 -11.96 -10.50 -10.30
N LEU A 184 -12.34 -11.20 -11.37
CA LEU A 184 -13.75 -11.44 -11.68
C LEU A 184 -14.42 -12.24 -10.57
N ASP A 185 -13.76 -13.29 -10.07
CA ASP A 185 -14.28 -14.12 -8.98
C ASP A 185 -14.36 -13.30 -7.67
N LEU A 186 -13.38 -12.45 -7.38
CA LEU A 186 -13.44 -11.50 -6.26
C LEU A 186 -14.64 -10.54 -6.37
N ALA A 187 -14.86 -9.98 -7.55
CA ALA A 187 -15.98 -9.06 -7.78
C ALA A 187 -17.34 -9.78 -7.66
N GLU A 188 -17.43 -11.03 -8.12
CA GLU A 188 -18.62 -11.88 -8.00
C GLU A 188 -18.91 -12.22 -6.53
N MET A 189 -17.92 -12.71 -5.78
CA MET A 189 -18.06 -12.98 -4.35
C MET A 189 -18.56 -11.76 -3.58
N ARG A 190 -17.97 -10.57 -3.83
CA ARG A 190 -18.38 -9.32 -3.17
C ARG A 190 -19.77 -8.85 -3.57
N LYS A 191 -20.23 -9.17 -4.78
CA LYS A 191 -21.57 -8.82 -5.26
C LYS A 191 -22.64 -9.74 -4.67
N GLU A 192 -22.35 -11.04 -4.60
CA GLU A 192 -23.38 -12.07 -4.32
C GLU A 192 -23.45 -12.49 -2.85
N GLN A 193 -22.33 -12.55 -2.14
CA GLN A 193 -22.26 -13.25 -0.86
C GLN A 193 -22.30 -12.32 0.36
N PHE A 194 -22.19 -11.00 0.18
CA PHE A 194 -21.94 -10.06 1.28
C PHE A 194 -22.87 -8.86 1.28
N GLU A 195 -24.19 -9.05 1.07
CA GLU A 195 -25.27 -8.04 1.14
C GLU A 195 -25.30 -7.25 2.48
N GLY A 196 -24.28 -6.44 2.75
CA GLY A 196 -24.08 -5.64 3.96
C GLY A 196 -22.67 -5.69 4.59
N ALA A 197 -21.80 -6.64 4.22
CA ALA A 197 -20.51 -6.84 4.90
C ALA A 197 -19.28 -6.35 4.11
N ALA A 198 -19.38 -6.28 2.78
CA ALA A 198 -18.32 -5.75 1.92
C ALA A 198 -18.93 -4.94 0.77
N THR A 199 -18.25 -3.86 0.43
CA THR A 199 -18.60 -2.98 -0.69
C THR A 199 -18.24 -3.66 -2.01
N ARG A 200 -19.12 -3.50 -2.98
CA ARG A 200 -18.91 -3.98 -4.35
C ARG A 200 -17.62 -3.38 -4.91
N LEU A 201 -16.85 -4.20 -5.63
CA LEU A 201 -15.72 -3.73 -6.41
C LEU A 201 -16.23 -3.05 -7.69
N GLU A 202 -16.01 -1.75 -7.81
CA GLU A 202 -16.52 -0.91 -8.90
C GLU A 202 -15.47 -0.64 -9.96
N LYS A 203 -14.19 -0.55 -9.58
CA LYS A 203 -13.10 -0.13 -10.47
C LYS A 203 -11.87 -1.02 -10.33
N LEU A 204 -11.32 -1.40 -11.48
CA LEU A 204 -10.05 -2.09 -11.62
C LEU A 204 -9.11 -1.22 -12.46
N SER A 205 -8.05 -0.70 -11.84
CA SER A 205 -6.99 0.02 -12.55
C SER A 205 -5.80 -0.89 -12.79
N ILE A 206 -5.38 -1.00 -14.04
CA ILE A 206 -4.24 -1.81 -14.45
C ILE A 206 -3.21 -0.89 -15.09
N ASP A 207 -1.94 -1.04 -14.71
CA ASP A 207 -0.84 -0.29 -15.31
C ASP A 207 -0.79 -0.49 -16.83
N SER A 208 -0.26 0.50 -17.53
CA SER A 208 -0.20 0.54 -18.99
C SER A 208 0.39 -0.73 -19.60
N GLY A 209 1.50 -1.23 -19.06
CA GLY A 209 2.20 -2.38 -19.62
C GLY A 209 1.41 -3.68 -19.44
N SER A 210 0.78 -3.86 -18.27
CA SER A 210 -0.09 -5.01 -18.05
C SER A 210 -1.41 -4.91 -18.77
N TYR A 211 -2.02 -3.73 -18.91
CA TYR A 211 -3.27 -3.57 -19.63
C TYR A 211 -3.13 -4.01 -21.09
N GLU A 212 -2.03 -3.64 -21.76
CA GLU A 212 -1.78 -4.08 -23.14
C GLU A 212 -1.70 -5.60 -23.28
N ARG A 213 -1.04 -6.27 -22.34
CA ARG A 213 -0.98 -7.75 -22.30
C ARG A 213 -2.33 -8.39 -22.00
N LEU A 214 -3.18 -7.70 -21.26
CA LEU A 214 -4.49 -8.19 -20.79
C LEU A 214 -5.65 -7.84 -21.72
N ARG A 215 -5.45 -6.93 -22.68
CA ARG A 215 -6.52 -6.35 -23.50
C ARG A 215 -7.45 -7.40 -24.09
N GLY A 216 -6.90 -8.46 -24.69
CA GLY A 216 -7.70 -9.56 -25.25
C GLY A 216 -8.61 -10.24 -24.22
N SER A 217 -8.10 -10.52 -23.03
CA SER A 217 -8.91 -11.12 -21.94
C SER A 217 -9.94 -10.16 -21.36
N VAL A 218 -9.64 -8.86 -21.29
CA VAL A 218 -10.62 -7.85 -20.84
C VAL A 218 -11.78 -7.77 -21.83
N GLU A 219 -11.50 -7.70 -23.14
CA GLU A 219 -12.54 -7.66 -24.17
C GLU A 219 -13.38 -8.95 -24.21
N GLN A 220 -12.75 -10.13 -24.08
CA GLN A 220 -13.47 -11.41 -24.01
C GLN A 220 -14.42 -11.49 -22.80
N ASN A 221 -14.12 -10.78 -21.70
CA ASN A 221 -14.92 -10.79 -20.48
C ASN A 221 -15.83 -9.56 -20.34
N LYS A 222 -15.97 -8.73 -21.37
CA LYS A 222 -16.71 -7.45 -21.33
C LYS A 222 -18.14 -7.58 -20.77
N GLU A 223 -18.89 -8.58 -21.21
CA GLU A 223 -20.25 -8.80 -20.71
C GLU A 223 -20.28 -9.27 -19.25
N ARG A 224 -19.31 -10.06 -18.80
CA ARG A 224 -19.19 -10.46 -17.38
C ARG A 224 -18.81 -9.25 -16.52
N LEU A 225 -17.84 -8.44 -16.96
CA LEU A 225 -17.46 -7.18 -16.32
C LEU A 225 -18.65 -6.23 -16.18
N LYS A 226 -19.44 -6.06 -17.25
CA LYS A 226 -20.65 -5.22 -17.23
C LYS A 226 -21.71 -5.74 -16.25
N ARG A 227 -21.97 -7.06 -16.21
CA ARG A 227 -22.89 -7.66 -15.24
C ARG A 227 -22.40 -7.51 -13.79
N LEU A 228 -21.10 -7.55 -13.58
CA LEU A 228 -20.46 -7.26 -12.29
C LEU A 228 -20.36 -5.76 -12.02
N GLY A 229 -20.63 -4.90 -13.01
CA GLY A 229 -20.40 -3.45 -13.04
C GLY A 229 -19.02 -3.08 -12.51
N LEU A 230 -18.02 -3.85 -12.95
CA LEU A 230 -16.62 -3.59 -12.72
C LEU A 230 -16.07 -2.86 -13.94
N ASP A 231 -15.69 -1.61 -13.75
CA ASP A 231 -15.01 -0.80 -14.76
C ASP A 231 -13.51 -1.12 -14.78
N VAL A 232 -12.99 -1.50 -15.94
CA VAL A 232 -11.56 -1.81 -16.10
C VAL A 232 -10.91 -0.67 -16.87
N VAL A 233 -10.01 0.05 -16.19
CA VAL A 233 -9.32 1.20 -16.76
C VAL A 233 -7.82 0.98 -16.79
N ARG A 234 -7.20 1.56 -17.81
CA ARG A 234 -5.75 1.72 -17.88
C ARG A 234 -5.33 2.92 -17.03
N ALA A 235 -4.57 2.69 -15.96
CA ALA A 235 -4.05 3.77 -15.10
C ALA A 235 -2.78 3.32 -14.36
N ASP A 236 -1.73 4.14 -14.42
CA ASP A 236 -0.41 3.86 -13.84
C ASP A 236 -0.30 4.38 -12.40
N LEU A 237 -1.27 4.03 -11.54
CA LEU A 237 -1.45 4.62 -10.20
C LEU A 237 -0.18 4.54 -9.33
N TRP A 238 0.53 3.41 -9.34
CA TRP A 238 1.78 3.27 -8.60
C TRP A 238 2.88 4.17 -9.15
N GLU A 239 3.00 4.27 -10.47
CA GLU A 239 4.02 5.13 -11.10
C GLU A 239 3.74 6.61 -10.82
N GLU A 240 2.48 7.04 -10.85
CA GLU A 240 2.06 8.39 -10.49
C GLU A 240 2.46 8.73 -9.04
N GLN A 241 2.15 7.84 -8.09
CA GLN A 241 2.57 8.01 -6.69
C GLN A 241 4.09 8.06 -6.55
N ARG A 242 4.79 7.14 -7.22
CA ARG A 242 6.26 7.08 -7.21
C ARG A 242 6.88 8.36 -7.75
N LEU A 243 6.32 8.94 -8.81
CA LEU A 243 6.79 10.19 -9.43
C LEU A 243 6.43 11.43 -8.61
N GLN A 244 5.28 11.44 -7.93
CA GLN A 244 4.93 12.50 -6.98
C GLN A 244 5.91 12.52 -5.80
N ALA A 245 6.29 11.35 -5.32
CA ALA A 245 7.28 11.23 -4.25
C ALA A 245 8.70 11.54 -4.74
N MET A 246 9.03 11.23 -6.01
CA MET A 246 10.39 11.33 -6.50
C MET A 246 10.50 11.76 -7.96
N TYR A 247 11.41 12.69 -8.20
CA TYR A 247 11.83 13.08 -9.55
C TYR A 247 12.77 12.07 -10.24
N THR A 248 12.71 10.77 -9.90
CA THR A 248 13.54 9.73 -10.55
C THR A 248 12.69 8.72 -11.32
N LYS A 249 13.19 8.25 -12.47
CA LYS A 249 12.58 7.17 -13.26
C LYS A 249 13.09 5.77 -12.88
N ASN A 250 14.06 5.66 -11.97
CA ASN A 250 14.61 4.36 -11.57
C ASN A 250 13.65 3.64 -10.60
N LYS A 251 13.06 2.54 -11.06
CA LYS A 251 12.07 1.73 -10.33
C LYS A 251 12.68 0.76 -9.30
N TYR A 252 13.95 0.38 -9.50
CA TYR A 252 14.61 -0.66 -8.71
C TYR A 252 15.09 -0.20 -7.32
N LEU A 253 15.20 1.12 -7.13
CA LEU A 253 15.62 1.70 -5.84
C LEU A 253 14.65 1.41 -4.68
N PHE A 254 13.43 0.89 -4.96
CA PHE A 254 12.34 0.84 -3.96
C PHE A 254 11.63 -0.50 -3.83
N GLY A 255 11.95 -1.50 -4.67
CA GLY A 255 11.30 -2.81 -4.59
C GLY A 255 11.82 -3.70 -3.45
N GLY A 256 12.94 -3.32 -2.81
CA GLY A 256 13.79 -4.29 -2.12
C GLY A 256 14.36 -5.32 -3.11
N GLU A 257 15.24 -6.20 -2.65
CA GLU A 257 15.58 -7.40 -3.41
C GLU A 257 14.31 -8.24 -3.53
N THR A 258 13.70 -8.22 -4.72
CA THR A 258 12.63 -9.15 -5.06
C THR A 258 13.27 -10.49 -5.41
N ASP A 259 12.67 -11.60 -5.00
CA ASP A 259 13.05 -12.98 -5.41
C ASP A 259 12.81 -13.24 -6.92
N VAL A 260 13.17 -12.30 -7.80
CA VAL A 260 13.06 -12.46 -9.25
C VAL A 260 14.45 -12.66 -9.83
N GLU A 261 14.97 -13.85 -9.58
CA GLU A 261 15.87 -14.62 -10.43
C GLU A 261 15.31 -16.06 -10.33
N THR A 262 14.87 -16.77 -11.37
CA THR A 262 15.26 -16.80 -12.78
C THR A 262 14.15 -17.47 -13.61
N ASP A 263 14.02 -17.03 -14.86
CA ASP A 263 13.59 -17.92 -15.94
C ASP A 263 14.45 -19.19 -15.92
N VAL A 264 13.81 -20.35 -15.84
CA VAL A 264 14.32 -21.52 -16.56
C VAL A 264 13.37 -21.72 -17.72
N ASP A 265 13.70 -21.03 -18.81
CA ASP A 265 13.52 -21.58 -20.14
C ASP A 265 14.23 -22.93 -20.19
N THR A 266 13.47 -24.02 -20.13
CA THR A 266 13.82 -25.21 -20.92
C THR A 266 12.89 -25.22 -22.11
N ALA A 267 13.38 -24.63 -23.20
CA ALA A 267 12.96 -24.95 -24.54
C ALA A 267 13.34 -26.41 -24.87
N ASP A 268 12.44 -27.08 -25.58
CA ASP A 268 12.63 -28.20 -26.51
C ASP A 268 13.55 -29.38 -26.11
N ASN A 269 12.89 -30.48 -25.74
CA ASN A 269 12.98 -31.77 -26.46
C ASN A 269 11.74 -32.63 -26.15
#